data_AF-A0A7C3XLW6-F1
#
_entry.id   AF-A0A7C3XLW6-F1
#
_cell.length_a   1.000
_cell.length_b   1.000
_cell.length_c   1.000
_cell.angle_alpha   90.00
_cell.angle_beta   90.00
_cell.angle_gamma   90.00
#
_symmetry.space_group_name_H-M   'P 1'
#
loop_
_entity.id
_entity.type
_entity.pdbx_description
1 polymer ?
#
loop_
_entity_poly.entity_id
_entity_poly.type
_entity_poly.pdbx_seq_one_letter_code
_entity_poly.pdbx_strand_id
1 'polypeptide(L)'
;MGLISFPNEEDKIRTMYKIVCLVSFFIIITVTIYGIVTAMMYGIKVVGETFVNSEFPPPTIFPIYAKPISWFMASVIVFWFSLLELNKEMISKFSKFKRQLFMLIAFFVGAMALYEVLFNFTLWGSLMGASEILGELNPDILITPFPNPEIPWNLVFATKIFLSVTIISFYTFYFLRRIESKS
;
A
#
# COMPACT_ATOMS: atom_id res chain seq x y z
N MET A 1 -24.60 41.67 11.69
CA MET A 1 -25.12 40.38 12.20
C MET A 1 -24.49 39.29 11.36
N GLY A 2 -23.36 38.74 11.83
CA GLY A 2 -22.52 37.83 11.04
C GLY A 2 -23.21 36.48 10.86
N LEU A 3 -23.41 36.08 9.61
CA LEU A 3 -23.86 34.74 9.25
C LEU A 3 -22.75 33.77 9.64
N ILE A 4 -22.94 33.05 10.74
CA ILE A 4 -22.20 31.84 11.03
C ILE A 4 -22.69 30.82 9.99
N SER A 5 -21.99 30.74 8.85
CA SER A 5 -22.24 29.69 7.87
C SER A 5 -21.78 28.37 8.48
N PHE A 6 -22.72 27.47 8.76
CA PHE A 6 -22.39 26.08 9.04
C PHE A 6 -21.50 25.56 7.91
N PRO A 7 -20.40 24.83 8.20
CA PRO A 7 -19.58 24.27 7.13
C PRO A 7 -20.48 23.38 6.26
N ASN A 8 -20.53 23.67 4.97
CA ASN A 8 -21.22 22.85 3.98
C ASN A 8 -20.72 21.40 4.14
N GLU A 9 -21.60 20.40 4.04
CA GLU A 9 -21.22 18.99 4.23
C GLU A 9 -20.06 18.57 3.31
N GLU A 10 -20.02 19.16 2.11
CA GLU A 10 -18.94 19.00 1.15
C GLU A 10 -17.58 19.50 1.67
N ASP A 11 -17.57 20.64 2.39
CA ASP A 11 -16.35 21.17 3.02
C ASP A 11 -15.85 20.28 4.16
N LYS A 12 -16.78 19.67 4.93
CA LYS A 12 -16.45 18.70 5.97
C LYS A 12 -15.81 17.44 5.37
N ILE A 13 -16.41 16.89 4.30
CA ILE A 13 -15.89 15.71 3.58
C ILE A 13 -14.50 16.02 3.00
N ARG A 14 -14.33 17.19 2.36
CA ARG A 14 -13.04 17.60 1.82
C ARG A 14 -11.98 17.75 2.91
N THR A 15 -12.35 18.30 4.06
CA THR A 15 -11.45 18.42 5.21
C THR A 15 -11.05 17.05 5.77
N MET A 16 -12.00 16.13 5.89
CA MET A 16 -11.74 14.74 6.29
C MET A 16 -10.70 14.09 5.36
N TYR A 17 -10.91 14.15 4.03
CA TYR A 17 -9.93 13.57 3.10
C TYR A 17 -8.55 14.24 3.19
N LYS A 18 -8.47 15.55 3.43
CA LYS A 18 -7.18 16.23 3.64
C LYS A 18 -6.45 15.72 4.87
N ILE A 19 -7.16 15.60 6.00
CA ILE A 19 -6.57 15.11 7.26
C ILE A 19 -6.08 13.68 7.07
N VAL A 20 -6.92 12.81 6.53
CA VAL A 20 -6.59 11.40 6.26
C VAL A 20 -5.39 11.31 5.32
N CYS A 21 -5.37 12.07 4.24
CA CYS A 21 -4.24 12.13 3.30
C CYS A 21 -2.93 12.55 3.99
N LEU A 22 -2.94 13.60 4.81
CA LEU A 22 -1.76 14.08 5.52
C LEU A 22 -1.24 13.08 6.56
N VAL A 23 -2.14 12.48 7.35
CA VAL A 23 -1.78 11.47 8.36
C VAL A 23 -1.19 10.23 7.68
N SER A 24 -1.83 9.73 6.63
CA SER A 24 -1.32 8.58 5.89
C SER A 24 0.03 8.88 5.25
N PHE A 25 0.22 10.07 4.68
CA PHE A 25 1.51 10.50 4.13
C PHE A 25 2.62 10.50 5.18
N PHE A 26 2.34 11.01 6.38
CA PHE A 26 3.28 11.02 7.49
C PHE A 26 3.67 9.60 7.93
N ILE A 27 2.71 8.67 8.02
CA ILE A 27 2.97 7.27 8.36
C ILE A 27 3.84 6.61 7.29
N ILE A 28 3.52 6.80 6.00
CA ILE A 28 4.28 6.25 4.86
C ILE A 28 5.74 6.70 4.95
N ILE A 29 5.99 8.00 5.11
CA ILE A 29 7.35 8.54 5.23
C ILE A 29 8.07 7.95 6.44
N THR A 30 7.43 7.96 7.61
CA THR A 30 8.04 7.51 8.86
C THR A 30 8.44 6.04 8.78
N VAL A 31 7.55 5.18 8.30
CA VAL A 31 7.80 3.73 8.15
C VAL A 31 8.87 3.47 7.09
N THR A 32 8.86 4.21 5.98
CA THR A 32 9.88 4.08 4.93
C THR A 32 11.27 4.48 5.43
N ILE A 33 11.39 5.62 6.10
CA ILE A 33 12.66 6.09 6.68
C ILE A 33 13.15 5.08 7.71
N TYR A 34 12.29 4.62 8.63
CA TYR A 34 12.63 3.60 9.61
C TYR A 34 13.20 2.34 8.95
N GLY A 35 12.50 1.79 7.95
CA GLY A 35 12.92 0.55 7.31
C GLY A 35 14.25 0.68 6.56
N ILE A 36 14.49 1.81 5.89
CA ILE A 36 15.73 2.08 5.15
C ILE A 36 16.90 2.30 6.12
N VAL A 37 16.74 3.18 7.11
CA VAL A 37 17.79 3.50 8.08
C VAL A 37 18.20 2.25 8.86
N THR A 38 17.23 1.46 9.31
CA THR A 38 17.49 0.20 10.03
C THR A 38 18.24 -0.79 9.14
N ALA A 39 17.86 -0.92 7.87
CA ALA A 39 18.54 -1.83 6.94
C ALA A 39 20.01 -1.41 6.71
N MET A 40 20.27 -0.12 6.57
CA MET A 40 21.63 0.43 6.42
C MET A 40 22.48 0.23 7.69
N MET A 41 21.91 0.52 8.87
CA MET A 41 22.63 0.41 10.14
C MET A 41 23.08 -1.02 10.46
N TYR A 42 22.21 -2.00 10.20
CA TYR A 42 22.47 -3.41 10.51
C TYR A 42 22.99 -4.23 9.33
N GLY A 43 23.22 -3.60 8.17
CA GLY A 43 23.73 -4.29 6.98
C GLY A 43 22.78 -5.36 6.42
N ILE A 44 21.47 -5.18 6.59
CA ILE A 44 20.44 -6.14 6.19
C ILE A 44 20.34 -6.14 4.66
N LYS A 45 20.50 -7.32 4.05
CA LYS A 45 20.51 -7.50 2.59
C LYS A 45 19.15 -7.94 2.02
N VAL A 46 18.27 -8.51 2.85
CA VAL A 46 16.95 -8.94 2.42
C VAL A 46 16.03 -7.73 2.35
N VAL A 47 15.46 -7.47 1.17
CA VAL A 47 14.55 -6.34 0.98
C VAL A 47 13.26 -6.59 1.76
N GLY A 48 12.86 -5.60 2.55
CA GLY A 48 11.60 -5.62 3.29
C GLY A 48 11.66 -6.31 4.65
N GLU A 49 12.76 -6.98 5.00
CA GLU A 49 12.90 -7.71 6.27
C GLU A 49 12.69 -6.80 7.49
N THR A 50 13.22 -5.58 7.46
CA THR A 50 13.07 -4.59 8.55
C THR A 50 11.61 -4.18 8.79
N PHE A 51 10.74 -4.33 7.79
CA PHE A 51 9.33 -3.98 7.89
C PHE A 51 8.46 -5.11 8.47
N VAL A 52 9.02 -6.30 8.62
CA VAL A 52 8.30 -7.53 9.01
C VAL A 52 8.76 -8.03 10.38
N ASN A 53 10.02 -7.84 10.74
CA ASN A 53 10.62 -8.40 11.97
C ASN A 53 10.32 -7.60 13.25
N SER A 54 9.47 -6.57 13.19
CA SER A 54 9.09 -5.75 14.35
C SER A 54 7.59 -5.51 14.38
N GLU A 55 7.07 -5.27 15.58
CA GLU A 55 5.68 -4.88 15.81
C GLU A 55 5.66 -3.45 16.33
N PHE A 56 4.71 -2.64 15.83
CA PHE A 56 4.50 -1.28 16.31
C PHE A 56 3.01 -0.97 16.48
N PRO A 57 2.59 -0.38 17.62
CA PRO A 57 3.29 -0.33 18.90
C PRO A 57 3.63 -1.74 19.43
N PRO A 58 4.56 -1.89 20.40
CA PRO A 58 4.80 -3.19 21.02
C PRO A 58 3.52 -3.78 21.63
N PRO A 59 3.26 -5.10 21.49
CA PRO A 59 2.06 -5.76 22.02
C PRO A 59 1.89 -5.60 23.53
N THR A 60 2.99 -5.39 24.25
CA THR A 60 3.01 -5.16 25.70
C THR A 60 2.47 -3.78 26.09
N ILE A 61 2.42 -2.82 25.17
CA ILE A 61 2.05 -1.43 25.43
C ILE A 61 0.64 -1.14 24.91
N PHE A 62 0.25 -1.72 23.77
CA PHE A 62 -1.04 -1.43 23.14
C PHE A 62 -1.68 -2.69 22.53
N PRO A 63 -2.99 -2.89 22.71
CA PRO A 63 -3.68 -4.09 22.20
C PRO A 63 -3.84 -4.10 20.67
N ILE A 64 -3.71 -2.93 20.02
CA ILE A 64 -3.74 -2.80 18.56
C ILE A 64 -2.31 -2.59 18.08
N TYR A 65 -1.69 -3.64 17.59
CA TYR A 65 -0.33 -3.62 17.04
C TYR A 65 -0.34 -4.23 15.65
N ALA A 66 0.61 -3.80 14.82
CA ALA A 66 0.87 -4.43 13.55
C ALA A 66 2.31 -4.19 13.11
N LYS A 67 2.78 -5.07 12.23
CA LYS A 67 4.07 -4.90 11.55
C LYS A 67 4.11 -3.58 10.78
N PRO A 68 5.27 -2.91 10.70
CA PRO A 68 5.44 -1.70 9.90
C PRO A 68 4.89 -1.82 8.47
N ILE A 69 5.08 -2.98 7.81
CA ILE A 69 4.53 -3.19 6.47
C ILE A 69 3.00 -3.14 6.40
N SER A 70 2.30 -3.56 7.48
CA SER A 70 0.84 -3.50 7.54
C SER A 70 0.35 -2.06 7.65
N TRP A 71 1.01 -1.26 8.50
CA TRP A 71 0.73 0.18 8.61
C TRP A 71 1.01 0.91 7.30
N PHE A 72 2.12 0.56 6.65
CA PHE A 72 2.48 1.09 5.34
C PHE A 72 1.39 0.78 4.30
N MET A 73 1.03 -0.50 4.13
CA MET A 73 0.00 -0.93 3.17
C MET A 73 -1.32 -0.19 3.37
N ALA A 74 -1.84 -0.17 4.60
CA ALA A 74 -3.09 0.52 4.92
C ALA A 74 -3.00 2.02 4.61
N SER A 75 -1.88 2.65 4.99
CA SER A 75 -1.66 4.07 4.77
C SER A 75 -1.55 4.42 3.29
N VAL A 76 -0.82 3.65 2.47
CA VAL A 76 -0.68 3.92 1.03
C VAL A 76 -2.04 3.81 0.33
N ILE A 77 -2.84 2.79 0.64
CA ILE A 77 -4.17 2.60 0.03
C ILE A 77 -5.09 3.79 0.37
N VAL A 78 -5.16 4.16 1.65
CA VAL A 78 -6.02 5.24 2.13
C VAL A 78 -5.52 6.62 1.66
N PHE A 79 -4.20 6.81 1.61
CA PHE A 79 -3.57 8.00 1.02
C PHE A 79 -3.99 8.16 -0.43
N TRP A 80 -3.83 7.12 -1.25
CA TRP A 80 -4.15 7.18 -2.67
C TRP A 80 -5.63 7.43 -2.93
N PHE A 81 -6.50 6.73 -2.18
CA PHE A 81 -7.95 6.96 -2.22
C PHE A 81 -8.29 8.43 -1.96
N SER A 82 -7.78 8.97 -0.85
CA SER A 82 -8.07 10.34 -0.42
C SER A 82 -7.49 11.36 -1.41
N LEU A 83 -6.31 11.07 -1.97
CA LEU A 83 -5.66 11.92 -2.96
C LEU A 83 -6.50 12.04 -4.24
N LEU A 84 -7.07 10.93 -4.73
CA LEU A 84 -7.93 10.96 -5.91
C LEU A 84 -9.22 11.73 -5.65
N GLU A 85 -9.91 11.47 -4.52
CA GLU A 85 -11.15 12.17 -4.19
C GLU A 85 -10.94 13.68 -3.99
N LEU A 86 -9.83 14.11 -3.36
CA LEU A 86 -9.48 15.53 -3.20
C LEU A 86 -9.23 16.25 -4.53
N ASN A 87 -8.73 15.53 -5.53
CA ASN A 87 -8.31 16.10 -6.81
C ASN A 87 -9.31 15.81 -7.94
N LYS A 88 -10.51 15.31 -7.60
CA LYS A 88 -11.53 14.89 -8.57
C LYS A 88 -11.92 15.97 -9.57
N GLU A 89 -12.07 17.23 -9.14
CA GLU A 89 -12.38 18.36 -10.04
C GLU A 89 -11.26 18.70 -11.02
N MET A 90 -10.01 18.51 -10.61
CA MET A 90 -8.86 18.71 -11.49
C MET A 90 -8.78 17.57 -12.51
N ILE A 91 -8.98 16.33 -12.05
CA ILE A 91 -8.91 15.13 -12.90
C ILE A 91 -10.07 15.08 -13.90
N SER A 92 -11.26 15.58 -13.54
CA SER A 92 -12.40 15.64 -14.47
C SER A 92 -12.15 16.58 -15.65
N LYS A 93 -11.30 17.61 -15.47
CA LYS A 93 -10.89 18.54 -16.54
C LYS A 93 -9.85 17.95 -17.50
N PHE A 94 -9.32 16.75 -17.24
CA PHE A 94 -8.40 16.09 -18.18
C PHE A 94 -9.10 15.71 -19.48
N SER A 95 -8.37 15.77 -20.59
CA SER A 95 -8.89 15.34 -21.89
C SER A 95 -9.28 13.86 -21.86
N LYS A 96 -10.27 13.48 -22.68
CA LYS A 96 -10.74 12.09 -22.78
C LYS A 96 -9.59 11.12 -23.05
N PHE A 97 -8.68 11.48 -23.95
CA PHE A 97 -7.50 10.67 -24.26
C PHE A 97 -6.63 10.41 -23.01
N LYS A 98 -6.31 11.44 -22.22
CA LYS A 98 -5.50 11.28 -20.99
C LYS A 98 -6.19 10.35 -20.00
N ARG A 99 -7.50 10.49 -19.79
CA ARG A 99 -8.26 9.62 -18.88
C ARG A 99 -8.26 8.16 -19.36
N GLN A 100 -8.47 7.93 -20.65
CA GLN A 100 -8.42 6.59 -21.26
C GLN A 100 -7.02 5.96 -21.14
N LEU A 101 -5.96 6.74 -21.38
CA LEU A 101 -4.58 6.29 -21.22
C LEU A 101 -4.28 5.89 -19.76
N PHE A 102 -4.67 6.73 -18.78
CA PHE A 102 -4.50 6.39 -17.37
C PHE A 102 -5.31 5.16 -16.95
N MET A 103 -6.52 4.96 -17.48
CA MET A 103 -7.28 3.73 -17.25
C MET A 103 -6.57 2.50 -17.81
N LEU A 104 -6.03 2.58 -19.02
CA LEU A 104 -5.27 1.48 -19.62
C LEU A 104 -4.04 1.12 -18.77
N ILE A 105 -3.27 2.13 -18.35
CA ILE A 105 -2.09 1.95 -17.49
C ILE A 105 -2.51 1.34 -16.15
N ALA A 106 -3.56 1.88 -15.51
CA ALA A 106 -4.05 1.39 -14.23
C ALA A 106 -4.49 -0.08 -14.33
N PHE A 107 -5.21 -0.45 -15.39
CA PHE A 107 -5.61 -1.84 -15.63
C PHE A 107 -4.40 -2.76 -15.84
N PHE A 108 -3.47 -2.37 -16.71
CA PHE A 108 -2.27 -3.16 -17.01
C PHE A 108 -1.39 -3.37 -15.77
N VAL A 109 -1.07 -2.31 -15.04
CA VAL A 109 -0.28 -2.39 -13.80
C VAL A 109 -1.02 -3.22 -12.75
N GLY A 110 -2.33 -3.06 -12.61
CA GLY A 110 -3.14 -3.83 -11.67
C GLY A 110 -3.14 -5.32 -11.98
N ALA A 111 -3.24 -5.71 -13.27
CA ALA A 111 -3.17 -7.10 -13.71
C ALA A 111 -1.79 -7.72 -13.46
N MET A 112 -0.71 -7.00 -13.77
CA MET A 112 0.66 -7.45 -13.50
C MET A 112 0.91 -7.63 -12.00
N ALA A 113 0.50 -6.65 -11.18
CA ALA A 113 0.64 -6.74 -9.73
C ALA A 113 -0.24 -7.86 -9.14
N LEU A 114 -1.43 -8.12 -9.70
CA LEU A 114 -2.29 -9.23 -9.28
C LEU A 114 -1.62 -10.58 -9.57
N TYR A 115 -0.96 -10.73 -10.71
CA TYR A 115 -0.16 -11.92 -10.99
C TYR A 115 0.92 -12.13 -9.91
N GLU A 116 1.65 -11.08 -9.55
CA GLU A 116 2.67 -11.13 -8.49
C GLU A 116 2.07 -11.50 -7.12
N VAL A 117 0.87 -11.01 -6.78
CA VAL A 117 0.15 -11.43 -5.57
C VAL A 117 -0.09 -12.94 -5.60
N LEU A 118 -0.64 -13.48 -6.69
CA LEU A 118 -0.93 -14.91 -6.82
C LEU A 118 0.34 -15.76 -6.80
N PHE A 119 1.40 -15.30 -7.47
CA PHE A 119 2.71 -15.93 -7.46
C PHE A 119 3.27 -16.01 -6.03
N ASN A 120 3.27 -14.88 -5.31
CA ASN A 120 3.78 -14.83 -3.94
C ASN A 120 2.95 -15.69 -2.98
N PHE A 121 1.62 -15.71 -3.10
CA PHE A 121 0.78 -16.61 -2.29
C PHE A 121 1.06 -18.10 -2.58
N THR A 122 1.29 -18.45 -3.85
CA THR A 122 1.61 -19.82 -4.25
C THR A 122 2.96 -20.25 -3.69
N LEU A 123 3.98 -19.38 -3.83
CA LEU A 123 5.31 -19.60 -3.28
C LEU A 123 5.26 -19.68 -1.75
N TRP A 124 4.46 -18.82 -1.11
CA TRP A 124 4.30 -18.79 0.34
C TRP A 124 3.73 -20.10 0.87
N GLY A 125 2.66 -20.62 0.25
CA GLY A 125 2.08 -21.91 0.60
C GLY A 125 3.07 -23.07 0.43
N SER A 126 3.82 -23.08 -0.69
CA SER A 126 4.84 -24.11 -0.94
C SER A 126 5.96 -24.09 0.10
N LEU A 127 6.46 -22.91 0.46
CA LEU A 127 7.54 -22.77 1.43
C LEU A 127 7.06 -23.12 2.85
N MET A 128 5.86 -22.68 3.25
CA MET A 128 5.28 -23.06 4.54
C MET A 128 5.12 -24.58 4.68
N GLY A 129 4.66 -25.26 3.63
CA GLY A 129 4.55 -26.74 3.65
C GLY A 129 5.90 -27.44 3.75
N ALA A 130 6.96 -26.88 3.13
CA ALA A 130 8.31 -27.41 3.28
C ALA A 130 8.89 -27.13 4.69
N SER A 131 8.66 -25.93 5.23
CA SER A 131 9.15 -25.53 6.55
C SER A 131 8.44 -26.25 7.70
N GLU A 132 7.19 -26.72 7.50
CA GLU A 132 6.50 -27.58 8.47
C GLU A 132 7.26 -28.89 8.71
N ILE A 133 7.81 -29.50 7.65
CA ILE A 133 8.63 -30.72 7.74
C ILE A 133 9.89 -30.47 8.60
N LEU A 134 10.40 -29.25 8.58
CA LEU A 134 11.58 -28.82 9.33
C LEU A 134 11.25 -28.27 10.73
N GLY A 135 9.96 -28.14 11.08
CA GLY A 135 9.51 -27.60 12.36
C GLY A 135 9.56 -26.07 12.47
N GLU A 136 9.78 -25.33 11.38
CA GLU A 136 9.92 -23.87 11.37
C GLU A 136 8.69 -23.17 10.76
N LEU A 137 7.60 -23.07 11.52
CA LEU A 137 6.37 -22.43 11.05
C LEU A 137 6.37 -20.91 11.27
N ASN A 138 7.30 -20.20 10.63
CA ASN A 138 7.33 -18.74 10.66
C ASN A 138 7.28 -18.15 9.24
N PRO A 139 6.17 -17.49 8.83
CA PRO A 139 6.07 -16.88 7.52
C PRO A 139 6.99 -15.66 7.34
N ASP A 140 7.45 -15.06 8.43
CA ASP A 140 8.21 -13.81 8.42
C ASP A 140 9.66 -13.99 7.99
N ILE A 141 10.20 -15.20 8.08
CA ILE A 141 11.56 -15.51 7.64
C ILE A 141 11.63 -15.99 6.18
N LEU A 142 10.47 -16.18 5.55
CA LEU A 142 10.40 -16.68 4.19
C LEU A 142 10.78 -15.60 3.17
N ILE A 143 11.66 -15.97 2.26
CA ILE A 143 12.21 -15.09 1.23
C ILE A 143 12.01 -15.67 -0.17
N THR A 144 11.88 -14.80 -1.16
CA THR A 144 12.04 -15.17 -2.58
C THR A 144 13.44 -14.77 -3.06
N PRO A 145 14.27 -15.72 -3.53
CA PRO A 145 15.55 -15.42 -4.16
C PRO A 145 15.39 -14.97 -5.62
N PHE A 146 14.17 -14.99 -6.17
CA PHE A 146 13.90 -14.51 -7.52
C PHE A 146 13.50 -13.03 -7.51
N PRO A 147 13.89 -12.24 -8.53
CA PRO A 147 14.71 -12.64 -9.68
C PRO A 147 16.22 -12.64 -9.41
N ASN A 148 16.69 -11.99 -8.34
CA ASN A 148 18.12 -11.88 -8.01
C ASN A 148 18.42 -12.54 -6.64
N PRO A 149 19.14 -13.68 -6.61
CA PRO A 149 19.48 -14.36 -5.37
C PRO A 149 20.37 -13.56 -4.41
N GLU A 150 21.13 -12.57 -4.93
CA GLU A 150 22.00 -11.72 -4.10
C GLU A 150 21.19 -10.69 -3.29
N ILE A 151 19.98 -10.36 -3.75
CA ILE A 151 19.09 -9.36 -3.13
C ILE A 151 17.69 -9.99 -3.01
N PRO A 152 17.53 -10.99 -2.12
CA PRO A 152 16.25 -11.65 -1.94
C PRO A 152 15.24 -10.69 -1.29
N TRP A 153 13.96 -10.96 -1.52
CA TRP A 153 12.87 -10.18 -0.94
C TRP A 153 12.13 -10.99 0.10
N ASN A 154 11.78 -10.37 1.21
CA ASN A 154 10.88 -10.96 2.18
C ASN A 154 9.50 -11.16 1.56
N LEU A 155 8.94 -12.36 1.71
CA LEU A 155 7.73 -12.75 1.00
C LEU A 155 6.47 -12.04 1.53
N VAL A 156 6.37 -11.85 2.85
CA VAL A 156 5.29 -11.08 3.47
C VAL A 156 5.34 -9.62 3.01
N PHE A 157 6.54 -9.06 2.92
CA PHE A 157 6.74 -7.72 2.40
C PHE A 157 6.31 -7.59 0.94
N ALA A 158 6.86 -8.44 0.05
CA ALA A 158 6.55 -8.42 -1.38
C ALA A 158 5.05 -8.54 -1.63
N THR A 159 4.39 -9.52 -0.99
CA THR A 159 2.95 -9.77 -1.12
C THR A 159 2.14 -8.51 -0.78
N LYS A 160 2.45 -7.83 0.33
CA LYS A 160 1.71 -6.62 0.76
C LYS A 160 1.96 -5.43 -0.15
N ILE A 161 3.17 -5.28 -0.69
CA ILE A 161 3.47 -4.22 -1.68
C ILE A 161 2.68 -4.46 -2.96
N PHE A 162 2.74 -5.66 -3.54
CA PHE A 162 2.00 -5.96 -4.77
C PHE A 162 0.50 -5.88 -4.58
N LEU A 163 -0.03 -6.33 -3.44
CA LEU A 163 -1.45 -6.19 -3.13
C LEU A 163 -1.86 -4.70 -3.01
N SER A 164 -1.02 -3.86 -2.40
CA SER A 164 -1.27 -2.42 -2.34
C SER A 164 -1.34 -1.82 -3.75
N VAL A 165 -0.39 -2.17 -4.62
CA VAL A 165 -0.37 -1.72 -6.02
C VAL A 165 -1.62 -2.19 -6.77
N THR A 166 -2.01 -3.47 -6.64
CA THR A 166 -3.24 -4.00 -7.26
C THR A 166 -4.48 -3.20 -6.84
N ILE A 167 -4.65 -2.93 -5.54
CA ILE A 167 -5.80 -2.19 -5.03
C ILE A 167 -5.80 -0.75 -5.55
N ILE A 168 -4.66 -0.07 -5.50
CA ILE A 168 -4.49 1.31 -5.99
C ILE A 168 -4.81 1.40 -7.48
N SER A 169 -4.29 0.46 -8.27
CA SER A 169 -4.50 0.37 -9.70
C SER A 169 -5.98 0.17 -10.05
N PHE A 170 -6.65 -0.83 -9.45
CA PHE A 170 -8.06 -1.07 -9.73
C PHE A 170 -8.97 0.02 -9.19
N TYR A 171 -8.65 0.62 -8.04
CA TYR A 171 -9.38 1.79 -7.56
C TYR A 171 -9.21 2.99 -8.50
N THR A 172 -8.01 3.23 -9.03
CA THR A 172 -7.76 4.28 -10.03
C THR A 172 -8.57 4.06 -11.30
N PHE A 173 -8.59 2.82 -11.80
CA PHE A 173 -9.40 2.44 -12.95
C PHE A 173 -10.89 2.70 -12.70
N TYR A 174 -11.41 2.23 -11.56
CA TYR A 174 -12.79 2.47 -11.14
C TYR A 174 -13.12 3.95 -11.02
N PHE A 175 -12.25 4.73 -10.36
CA PHE A 175 -12.42 6.16 -10.14
C PHE A 175 -12.52 6.94 -11.44
N LEU A 176 -11.63 6.67 -12.40
CA LEU A 176 -11.63 7.30 -13.72
C LEU A 176 -12.89 6.94 -14.52
N ARG A 177 -13.31 5.67 -14.49
CA ARG A 177 -14.55 5.21 -15.14
C ARG A 177 -15.79 5.90 -14.55
N ARG A 178 -15.84 6.07 -13.23
CA ARG A 178 -16.91 6.78 -12.51
C ARG A 178 -16.99 8.27 -12.87
N ILE A 179 -15.85 8.91 -13.15
CA ILE A 179 -15.82 10.31 -13.61
C ILE A 179 -16.34 10.40 -15.05
N GLU A 180 -15.95 9.47 -15.91
CA GLU A 180 -16.38 9.48 -17.31
C GLU A 180 -17.88 9.25 -17.46
N SER A 181 -18.49 8.37 -16.65
CA SER A 181 -19.95 8.14 -16.71
C SER A 181 -20.80 9.33 -16.27
N LYS A 182 -20.20 10.35 -15.65
CA LYS A 182 -20.88 11.58 -15.18
C LYS A 182 -20.65 12.78 -16.12
N SER A 183 -19.81 12.62 -17.15
CA SER A 183 -19.46 13.64 -18.14
C SER A 183 -20.23 13.44 -19.43
#